data_AF-A0A2D5RZ70-F1
#
_entry.id   AF-A0A2D5RZ70-F1
#
_cell.length_a   1.000
_cell.length_b   1.000
_cell.length_c   1.000
_cell.angle_alpha   90.00
_cell.angle_beta   90.00
_cell.angle_gamma   90.00
#
_symmetry.space_group_name_H-M   'P 1'
#
loop_
_entity.id
_entity.type
_entity.pdbx_description
1 polymer ?
#
loop_
_entity_poly.entity_id
_entity_poly.type
_entity_poly.pdbx_seq_one_letter_code
_entity_poly.pdbx_strand_id
1 'polypeptide(L)'
;MKYQDSLQQALEKAGLVKAFLQHNQLAIHPINYAVAYDYISGNNAGLCKAIEQKLASKAVFDDFIMAELYQRWLADENAQQEQLLHEVTGIVGRLSGYTDLAAEATGHFVQQLEQQLHDLTIAPAKVTDIAGIIMTQAQSYQQQQQQLHSQLAMANKQSHQLRHELEQLKLQRMQDPLTGLYNRIAMQNQVDIWLSEQPERRIAAIVVDIDHFSRFNQDYGQTIGDVILSKVARKVGSYVQASGMPVRSGGEEFLLLLPDIDLRTANEIAEQVRKGVEKLRFVSSRDKKSLPKVTISLGVSLFQAKESWYQFLARSSQVLKLAKTRGRNQVADELMLHAG
;
A
#
# COMPACT_ATOMS: atom_id res chain seq x y z
N MET A 1 -22.63 -15.74 3.84
CA MET A 1 -22.19 -16.25 2.53
C MET A 1 -22.17 -15.07 1.56
N LYS A 2 -21.01 -14.76 0.96
CA LYS A 2 -20.76 -13.51 0.20
C LYS A 2 -21.52 -13.44 -1.15
N TYR A 3 -22.04 -14.57 -1.63
CA TYR A 3 -22.80 -14.70 -2.88
C TYR A 3 -24.10 -15.50 -2.62
N GLN A 4 -25.20 -15.08 -3.23
CA GLN A 4 -26.53 -15.71 -3.09
C GLN A 4 -27.15 -16.09 -4.44
N ASP A 5 -26.33 -16.25 -5.47
CA ASP A 5 -26.80 -16.55 -6.83
C ASP A 5 -27.45 -17.95 -6.89
N SER A 6 -28.56 -18.04 -7.63
CA SER A 6 -29.13 -19.35 -8.02
C SER A 6 -28.18 -20.07 -8.98
N LEU A 7 -28.31 -21.40 -9.08
CA LEU A 7 -27.47 -22.22 -9.98
C LEU A 7 -27.47 -21.69 -11.43
N GLN A 8 -28.62 -21.22 -11.91
CA GLN A 8 -28.77 -20.69 -13.26
C GLN A 8 -28.02 -19.35 -13.44
N GLN A 9 -28.15 -18.43 -12.48
CA GLN A 9 -27.41 -17.16 -12.48
C GLN A 9 -25.89 -17.37 -12.36
N ALA A 10 -25.47 -18.34 -11.56
CA ALA A 10 -24.06 -18.68 -11.41
C ALA A 10 -23.46 -19.23 -12.71
N LEU A 11 -24.22 -20.04 -13.48
CA LEU A 11 -23.80 -20.57 -14.78
C LEU A 11 -23.69 -19.46 -15.84
N GLU A 12 -24.63 -18.52 -15.88
CA GLU A 12 -24.58 -17.37 -16.79
C GLU A 12 -23.35 -16.48 -16.49
N LYS A 13 -23.13 -16.16 -15.21
CA LYS A 13 -21.95 -15.40 -14.76
C LYS A 13 -20.65 -16.13 -15.10
N ALA A 14 -20.57 -17.43 -14.90
CA ALA A 14 -19.39 -18.23 -15.27
C ALA A 14 -19.07 -18.14 -16.78
N GLY A 15 -20.11 -18.11 -17.63
CA GLY A 15 -19.95 -17.88 -19.07
C GLY A 15 -19.34 -16.51 -19.39
N LEU A 16 -19.84 -15.45 -18.75
CA LEU A 16 -19.31 -14.09 -18.89
C LEU A 16 -17.87 -13.96 -18.37
N VAL A 17 -17.55 -14.61 -17.24
CA VAL A 17 -16.20 -14.63 -16.65
C VAL A 17 -15.23 -15.28 -17.61
N LYS A 18 -15.61 -16.42 -18.19
CA LYS A 18 -14.78 -17.10 -19.19
C LYS A 18 -14.52 -16.21 -20.40
N ALA A 19 -15.54 -15.52 -20.91
CA ALA A 19 -15.38 -14.59 -22.02
C ALA A 19 -14.42 -13.43 -21.68
N PHE A 20 -14.55 -12.85 -20.49
CA PHE A 20 -13.66 -11.79 -20.01
C PHE A 20 -12.19 -12.25 -19.92
N LEU A 21 -11.93 -13.41 -19.32
CA LEU A 21 -10.58 -13.95 -19.17
C LEU A 21 -9.95 -14.29 -20.53
N GLN A 22 -10.73 -14.87 -21.44
CA GLN A 22 -10.27 -15.18 -22.80
C GLN A 22 -9.95 -13.93 -23.61
N HIS A 23 -10.81 -12.90 -23.53
CA HIS A 23 -10.58 -11.64 -24.23
C HIS A 23 -9.27 -10.96 -23.78
N ASN A 24 -8.97 -11.04 -22.48
CA ASN A 24 -7.78 -10.43 -21.88
C ASN A 24 -6.55 -11.36 -21.85
N GLN A 25 -6.62 -12.55 -22.45
CA GLN A 25 -5.53 -13.56 -22.47
C GLN A 25 -5.02 -13.95 -21.08
N LEU A 26 -5.91 -13.98 -20.08
CA LEU A 26 -5.60 -14.32 -18.69
C LEU A 26 -5.76 -15.81 -18.43
N ALA A 27 -4.91 -16.38 -17.57
CA ALA A 27 -5.04 -17.76 -17.14
C ALA A 27 -6.28 -17.95 -16.25
N ILE A 28 -7.00 -19.07 -16.43
CA ILE A 28 -8.18 -19.41 -15.61
C ILE A 28 -7.70 -20.09 -14.32
N HIS A 29 -7.07 -19.33 -13.44
CA HIS A 29 -6.70 -19.76 -12.09
C HIS A 29 -7.55 -19.04 -11.02
N PRO A 30 -7.59 -19.55 -9.77
CA PRO A 30 -8.55 -19.10 -8.76
C PRO A 30 -8.60 -17.59 -8.53
N ILE A 31 -7.45 -16.93 -8.46
CA ILE A 31 -7.34 -15.47 -8.28
C ILE A 31 -8.00 -14.69 -9.43
N ASN A 32 -7.61 -14.97 -10.68
CA ASN A 32 -8.16 -14.29 -11.86
C ASN A 32 -9.66 -14.53 -12.00
N TYR A 33 -10.09 -15.76 -11.74
CA TYR A 33 -11.50 -16.12 -11.78
C TYR A 33 -12.29 -15.37 -10.71
N ALA A 34 -11.79 -15.29 -9.48
CA ALA A 34 -12.46 -14.60 -8.39
C ALA A 34 -12.65 -13.10 -8.68
N VAL A 35 -11.61 -12.42 -9.19
CA VAL A 35 -11.69 -11.00 -9.57
C VAL A 35 -12.69 -10.77 -10.70
N ALA A 36 -12.61 -11.57 -11.76
CA ALA A 36 -13.53 -11.45 -12.88
C ALA A 36 -14.98 -11.77 -12.47
N TYR A 37 -15.17 -12.75 -11.59
CA TYR A 37 -16.49 -13.15 -11.10
C TYR A 37 -17.13 -12.05 -10.24
N ASP A 38 -16.36 -11.40 -9.37
CA ASP A 38 -16.88 -10.33 -8.52
C ASP A 38 -17.18 -9.04 -9.32
N TYR A 39 -16.34 -8.74 -10.31
CA TYR A 39 -16.57 -7.67 -11.29
C TYR A 39 -17.89 -7.87 -12.04
N ILE A 40 -18.10 -9.07 -12.62
CA ILE A 40 -19.31 -9.41 -13.38
C ILE A 40 -20.54 -9.47 -12.47
N SER A 41 -20.35 -9.85 -11.21
CA SER A 41 -21.43 -9.84 -10.23
C SER A 41 -21.81 -8.43 -9.78
N GLY A 42 -20.94 -7.43 -9.97
CA GLY A 42 -21.18 -6.05 -9.56
C GLY A 42 -21.20 -5.85 -8.04
N ASN A 43 -20.69 -6.81 -7.26
CA ASN A 43 -20.80 -6.80 -5.81
C ASN A 43 -19.89 -5.77 -5.14
N ASN A 44 -18.80 -5.38 -5.81
CA ASN A 44 -17.83 -4.43 -5.30
C ASN A 44 -17.68 -3.22 -6.25
N ALA A 45 -18.38 -2.13 -5.93
CA ALA A 45 -18.38 -0.91 -6.73
C ALA A 45 -16.97 -0.31 -6.91
N GLY A 46 -16.09 -0.46 -5.92
CA GLY A 46 -14.70 0.00 -5.99
C GLY A 46 -13.86 -0.80 -6.97
N LEU A 47 -14.01 -2.13 -6.94
CA LEU A 47 -13.39 -3.04 -7.91
C LEU A 47 -13.89 -2.77 -9.34
N CYS A 48 -15.21 -2.61 -9.53
CA CYS A 48 -15.79 -2.33 -10.84
C CYS A 48 -15.24 -1.04 -11.44
N LYS A 49 -15.23 0.05 -10.66
CA LYS A 49 -14.68 1.33 -11.11
C LYS A 49 -13.21 1.23 -11.52
N ALA A 50 -12.40 0.48 -10.76
CA ALA A 50 -10.98 0.28 -11.06
C ALA A 50 -10.75 -0.50 -12.36
N ILE A 51 -11.55 -1.54 -12.61
CA ILE A 51 -11.50 -2.34 -13.84
C ILE A 51 -11.99 -1.52 -15.04
N GLU A 52 -13.10 -0.80 -14.90
CA GLU A 52 -13.65 0.06 -15.95
C GLU A 52 -12.68 1.16 -16.37
N GLN A 53 -12.00 1.80 -15.41
CA GLN A 53 -10.96 2.80 -15.70
C GLN A 53 -9.77 2.19 -16.48
N LYS A 54 -9.36 0.96 -16.15
CA LYS A 54 -8.32 0.24 -16.89
C LYS A 54 -8.76 -0.13 -18.30
N LEU A 55 -10.00 -0.59 -18.47
CA LEU A 55 -10.57 -0.90 -19.78
C LEU A 55 -10.67 0.36 -20.64
N ALA A 56 -11.13 1.48 -20.07
CA ALA A 56 -11.24 2.77 -20.76
C ALA A 56 -9.87 3.31 -21.23
N SER A 57 -8.81 3.05 -20.48
CA SER A 57 -7.43 3.42 -20.84
C SER A 57 -6.74 2.41 -21.76
N LYS A 58 -7.43 1.34 -22.19
CA LYS A 58 -6.85 0.23 -22.98
C LYS A 58 -5.60 -0.38 -22.33
N ALA A 59 -5.54 -0.38 -21.00
CA ALA A 59 -4.45 -1.00 -20.26
C ALA A 59 -4.51 -2.54 -20.40
N VAL A 60 -3.35 -3.18 -20.48
CA VAL A 60 -3.25 -4.65 -20.52
C VAL A 60 -3.53 -5.21 -19.13
N PHE A 61 -4.31 -6.28 -19.04
CA PHE A 61 -4.46 -7.07 -17.82
C PHE A 61 -3.47 -8.23 -17.85
N ASP A 62 -2.75 -8.44 -16.76
CA ASP A 62 -1.90 -9.60 -16.53
C ASP A 62 -2.25 -10.25 -15.18
N ASP A 63 -1.71 -11.45 -14.94
CA ASP A 63 -1.95 -12.20 -13.70
C ASP A 63 -1.50 -11.41 -12.45
N PHE A 64 -0.55 -10.49 -12.61
CA PHE A 64 -0.07 -9.61 -11.53
C PHE A 64 -1.12 -8.55 -11.17
N ILE A 65 -1.69 -7.85 -12.15
CA ILE A 65 -2.76 -6.88 -11.94
C ILE A 65 -3.98 -7.57 -11.33
N MET A 66 -4.30 -8.78 -11.79
CA MET A 66 -5.41 -9.55 -11.23
C MET A 66 -5.14 -9.95 -9.78
N ALA A 67 -3.92 -10.37 -9.44
CA ALA A 67 -3.52 -10.61 -8.06
C ALA A 67 -3.57 -9.36 -7.18
N GLU A 68 -3.19 -8.19 -7.71
CA GLU A 68 -3.30 -6.90 -7.02
C GLU A 68 -4.77 -6.54 -6.74
N LEU A 69 -5.64 -6.65 -7.75
CA LEU A 69 -7.08 -6.39 -7.59
C LEU A 69 -7.71 -7.36 -6.59
N TYR A 70 -7.28 -8.62 -6.62
CA TYR A 70 -7.72 -9.62 -5.65
C TYR A 70 -7.31 -9.22 -4.23
N GLN A 71 -6.04 -8.92 -3.99
CA GLN A 71 -5.57 -8.50 -2.65
C GLN A 71 -6.25 -7.24 -2.16
N ARG A 72 -6.46 -6.26 -3.04
CA ARG A 72 -7.01 -4.96 -2.66
C ARG A 72 -8.50 -4.98 -2.35
N TRP A 73 -9.28 -5.83 -3.02
CA TRP A 73 -10.75 -5.75 -2.99
C TRP A 73 -11.46 -7.04 -2.58
N LEU A 74 -10.80 -8.20 -2.70
CA LEU A 74 -11.42 -9.52 -2.54
C LEU A 74 -10.80 -10.38 -1.45
N ALA A 75 -9.48 -10.25 -1.21
CA ALA A 75 -8.82 -10.88 -0.09
C ALA A 75 -9.45 -10.35 1.20
N ASP A 76 -10.01 -11.25 2.00
CA ASP A 76 -10.45 -10.92 3.35
C ASP A 76 -9.21 -10.67 4.22
N GLU A 77 -8.63 -9.46 4.14
CA GLU A 77 -7.74 -8.91 5.20
C GLU A 77 -8.56 -8.53 6.46
N ASN A 78 -9.88 -8.76 6.44
CA ASN A 78 -10.83 -8.29 7.43
C ASN A 78 -10.60 -8.86 8.83
N ALA A 79 -10.19 -10.12 9.01
CA ALA A 79 -10.11 -10.67 10.37
C ALA A 79 -9.08 -9.93 11.25
N GLN A 80 -7.88 -9.67 10.72
CA GLN A 80 -6.82 -9.00 11.48
C GLN A 80 -7.00 -7.48 11.49
N GLN A 81 -7.49 -6.90 10.40
CA GLN A 81 -7.68 -5.45 10.30
C GLN A 81 -8.97 -4.96 10.98
N GLU A 82 -10.08 -5.72 10.97
CA GLU A 82 -11.26 -5.46 11.80
C GLU A 82 -10.95 -5.69 13.27
N GLN A 83 -10.18 -6.71 13.63
CA GLN A 83 -9.76 -6.91 15.02
C GLN A 83 -8.88 -5.75 15.50
N LEU A 84 -7.96 -5.25 14.68
CA LEU A 84 -7.18 -4.05 14.98
C LEU A 84 -8.04 -2.77 15.06
N LEU A 85 -9.01 -2.59 14.15
CA LEU A 85 -9.96 -1.46 14.22
C LEU A 85 -10.87 -1.55 15.45
N HIS A 86 -11.29 -2.76 15.82
CA HIS A 86 -12.07 -3.03 17.01
C HIS A 86 -11.24 -2.80 18.29
N GLU A 87 -9.96 -3.14 18.28
CA GLU A 87 -9.02 -2.85 19.37
C GLU A 87 -8.79 -1.34 19.53
N VAL A 88 -8.57 -0.62 18.43
CA VAL A 88 -8.44 0.86 18.44
C VAL A 88 -9.72 1.51 18.94
N THR A 89 -10.89 1.08 18.44
CA THR A 89 -12.20 1.58 18.90
C THR A 89 -12.43 1.25 20.37
N GLY A 90 -12.00 0.07 20.82
CA GLY A 90 -12.05 -0.33 22.23
C GLY A 90 -11.12 0.50 23.12
N ILE A 91 -9.94 0.92 22.64
CA ILE A 91 -9.04 1.82 23.36
C ILE A 91 -9.68 3.20 23.51
N VAL A 92 -10.25 3.76 22.43
CA VAL A 92 -10.95 5.06 22.47
C VAL A 92 -12.15 5.01 23.43
N GLY A 93 -12.93 3.93 23.38
CA GLY A 93 -14.05 3.71 24.31
C GLY A 93 -13.59 3.61 25.77
N ARG A 94 -12.50 2.91 26.06
CA ARG A 94 -11.93 2.84 27.42
C ARG A 94 -11.41 4.19 27.90
N LEU A 95 -10.71 4.95 27.05
CA LEU A 95 -10.22 6.29 27.38
C LEU A 95 -11.37 7.26 27.69
N SER A 96 -12.45 7.22 26.90
CA SER A 96 -13.67 7.99 27.18
C SER A 96 -14.33 7.57 28.50
N GLY A 97 -14.42 6.26 28.76
CA GLY A 97 -14.96 5.76 30.02
C GLY A 97 -14.14 6.17 31.25
N TYR A 98 -12.81 6.24 31.12
CA TYR A 98 -11.93 6.74 32.18
C TYR A 98 -12.12 8.23 32.45
N THR A 99 -12.36 9.05 31.41
CA THR A 99 -12.65 10.48 31.60
C THR A 99 -14.00 10.71 32.27
N ASP A 100 -15.01 9.90 31.95
CA ASP A 100 -16.35 10.01 32.54
C ASP A 100 -16.35 9.57 34.02
N LEU A 101 -15.72 8.43 34.33
CA LEU A 101 -15.53 7.96 35.71
C LEU A 101 -14.74 8.96 36.57
N ALA A 102 -13.72 9.59 35.99
CA ALA A 102 -12.94 10.61 36.67
C ALA A 102 -13.77 11.86 36.99
N ALA A 103 -14.59 12.30 36.04
CA ALA A 103 -15.48 13.44 36.21
C ALA A 103 -16.52 13.17 37.30
N GLU A 104 -17.14 11.98 37.31
CA GLU A 104 -18.12 11.58 38.31
C GLU A 104 -17.51 11.46 39.71
N ALA A 105 -16.38 10.76 39.85
CA ALA A 105 -15.68 10.62 41.13
C ALA A 105 -15.22 11.98 41.69
N THR A 106 -14.78 12.89 40.83
CA THR A 106 -14.39 14.25 41.22
C THR A 106 -15.60 15.07 41.65
N GLY A 107 -16.73 14.98 40.93
CA GLY A 107 -17.99 15.64 41.31
C GLY A 107 -18.51 15.17 42.67
N HIS A 108 -18.51 13.86 42.92
CA HIS A 108 -18.95 13.30 44.19
C HIS A 108 -18.05 13.72 45.36
N PHE A 109 -16.73 13.77 45.15
CA PHE A 109 -15.79 14.25 46.16
C PHE A 109 -16.01 15.73 46.50
N VAL A 110 -16.22 16.58 45.49
CA VAL A 110 -16.51 18.01 45.69
C VAL A 110 -17.82 18.20 46.47
N GLN A 111 -18.89 17.49 46.11
CA GLN A 111 -20.16 17.56 46.84
C GLN A 111 -20.05 17.10 48.30
N GLN A 112 -19.30 16.03 48.56
CA GLN A 112 -19.06 15.57 49.94
C GLN A 112 -18.25 16.59 50.75
N LEU A 113 -17.25 17.22 50.14
CA LEU A 113 -16.48 18.28 50.78
C LEU A 113 -17.35 19.50 51.11
N GLU A 114 -18.20 19.95 50.18
CA GLU A 114 -19.13 21.06 50.40
C GLU A 114 -20.10 20.77 51.55
N GLN A 115 -20.64 19.54 51.60
CA GLN A 115 -21.57 19.15 52.66
C GLN A 115 -20.89 19.09 54.04
N GLN A 116 -19.66 18.58 54.11
CA GLN A 116 -18.93 18.55 55.38
C GLN A 116 -18.46 19.93 55.84
N LEU A 117 -18.11 20.83 54.91
CA LEU A 117 -17.87 22.24 55.21
C LEU A 117 -19.13 22.92 55.75
N HIS A 118 -20.31 22.59 55.21
CA HIS A 118 -21.58 23.09 55.72
C HIS A 118 -21.90 22.56 57.13
N ASP A 119 -21.71 21.26 57.38
CA ASP A 119 -21.94 20.65 58.69
C ASP A 119 -21.03 21.26 59.78
N LEU A 120 -19.80 21.64 59.42
CA LEU A 120 -18.87 22.38 60.28
C LEU A 120 -19.38 23.78 60.67
N THR A 121 -20.12 24.45 59.78
CA THR A 121 -20.74 25.75 60.09
C THR A 121 -21.92 25.64 61.06
N ILE A 122 -22.61 24.50 61.07
CA ILE A 122 -23.80 24.27 61.91
C ILE A 122 -23.41 23.67 63.28
N ALA A 123 -22.40 22.80 63.33
CA ALA A 123 -21.99 22.10 64.54
C ALA A 123 -20.45 22.12 64.75
N PRO A 124 -19.88 23.27 65.17
CA PRO A 124 -18.43 23.43 65.36
C PRO A 124 -17.84 22.49 66.42
N ALA A 125 -18.66 22.00 67.35
CA ALA A 125 -18.21 21.06 68.37
C ALA A 125 -17.81 19.67 67.81
N LYS A 126 -18.17 19.35 66.56
CA LYS A 126 -17.83 18.08 65.88
C LYS A 126 -16.62 18.20 64.93
N VAL A 127 -15.85 19.29 65.01
CA VAL A 127 -14.72 19.56 64.10
C VAL A 127 -13.73 18.39 64.02
N THR A 128 -13.41 17.74 65.14
CA THR A 128 -12.48 16.60 65.17
C THR A 128 -13.02 15.37 64.44
N ASP A 129 -14.31 15.10 64.57
CA ASP A 129 -14.95 13.95 63.92
C ASP A 129 -15.06 14.19 62.41
N ILE A 130 -15.48 15.40 62.00
CA ILE A 130 -15.60 15.77 60.59
C ILE A 130 -14.22 15.81 59.93
N ALA A 131 -13.19 16.34 60.60
CA ALA A 131 -11.82 16.33 60.09
C ALA A 131 -11.30 14.90 59.82
N GLY A 132 -11.64 13.93 60.67
CA GLY A 132 -11.30 12.52 60.45
C GLY A 132 -11.97 11.93 59.21
N ILE A 133 -13.23 12.32 58.94
CA ILE A 133 -13.96 11.87 57.75
C ILE A 133 -13.37 12.50 56.48
N ILE A 134 -13.08 13.81 56.48
CA ILE A 134 -12.42 14.50 55.36
C ILE A 134 -11.07 13.85 55.05
N MET A 135 -10.24 13.58 56.07
CA MET A 135 -8.94 12.95 55.88
C MET A 135 -9.05 11.57 55.24
N THR A 136 -10.02 10.76 55.70
CA THR A 136 -10.24 9.41 55.16
C THR A 136 -10.77 9.46 53.71
N GLN A 137 -11.68 10.38 53.41
CA GLN A 137 -12.21 10.57 52.05
C GLN A 137 -11.15 11.13 51.10
N ALA A 138 -10.33 12.08 51.54
CA ALA A 138 -9.21 12.62 50.77
C ALA A 138 -8.16 11.54 50.46
N GLN A 139 -7.83 10.69 51.42
CA GLN A 139 -6.93 9.54 51.20
C GLN A 139 -7.51 8.53 50.22
N SER A 140 -8.80 8.19 50.34
CA SER A 140 -9.49 7.30 49.41
C SER A 140 -9.52 7.86 47.99
N TYR A 141 -9.87 9.13 47.83
CA TYR A 141 -9.87 9.82 46.54
C TYR A 141 -8.46 9.90 45.93
N GLN A 142 -7.43 10.17 46.75
CA GLN A 142 -6.04 10.17 46.31
C GLN A 142 -5.61 8.79 45.80
N GLN A 143 -5.99 7.70 46.47
CA GLN A 143 -5.73 6.34 46.01
C GLN A 143 -6.45 6.03 44.69
N GLN A 144 -7.72 6.40 44.57
CA GLN A 144 -8.49 6.25 43.33
C GLN A 144 -7.87 7.04 42.16
N GLN A 145 -7.42 8.27 42.40
CA GLN A 145 -6.72 9.09 41.41
C GLN A 145 -5.40 8.46 40.97
N GLN A 146 -4.60 7.92 41.90
CA GLN A 146 -3.34 7.24 41.56
C GLN A 146 -3.59 5.99 40.72
N GLN A 147 -4.60 5.18 41.06
CA GLN A 147 -4.99 4.02 40.28
C GLN A 147 -5.42 4.42 38.87
N LEU A 148 -6.29 5.42 38.74
CA LEU A 148 -6.74 5.94 37.46
C LEU A 148 -5.56 6.45 36.61
N HIS A 149 -4.65 7.22 37.21
CA HIS A 149 -3.47 7.73 36.53
C HIS A 149 -2.58 6.60 36.00
N SER A 150 -2.40 5.53 36.79
CA SER A 150 -1.65 4.35 36.34
C SER A 150 -2.33 3.64 35.17
N GLN A 151 -3.66 3.51 35.19
CA GLN A 151 -4.43 2.85 34.13
C GLN A 151 -4.39 3.67 32.83
N LEU A 152 -4.51 5.00 32.92
CA LEU A 152 -4.35 5.90 31.78
C LEU A 152 -2.94 5.83 31.17
N ALA A 153 -1.90 5.79 32.01
CA ALA A 153 -0.52 5.65 31.53
C ALA A 153 -0.32 4.32 30.77
N MET A 154 -0.86 3.21 31.29
CA MET A 154 -0.83 1.90 30.62
C MET A 154 -1.60 1.91 29.30
N ALA A 155 -2.82 2.46 29.29
CA ALA A 155 -3.66 2.55 28.10
C ALA A 155 -3.00 3.40 26.99
N ASN A 156 -2.38 4.53 27.36
CA ASN A 156 -1.63 5.36 26.42
C ASN A 156 -0.42 4.61 25.84
N LYS A 157 0.34 3.90 26.68
CA LYS A 157 1.47 3.10 26.21
C LYS A 157 1.04 2.02 25.22
N GLN A 158 -0.04 1.30 25.51
CA GLN A 158 -0.61 0.30 24.59
C GLN A 158 -1.10 0.94 23.28
N SER A 159 -1.75 2.10 23.35
CA SER A 159 -2.17 2.85 22.16
C SER A 159 -0.98 3.23 21.27
N HIS A 160 0.12 3.69 21.85
CA HIS A 160 1.34 4.00 21.10
C HIS A 160 1.96 2.75 20.44
N GLN A 161 2.02 1.62 21.14
CA GLN A 161 2.54 0.37 20.57
C GLN A 161 1.69 -0.09 19.38
N LEU A 162 0.36 -0.09 19.54
CA LEU A 162 -0.55 -0.51 18.48
C LEU A 162 -0.47 0.41 17.26
N ARG A 163 -0.34 1.74 17.47
CA ARG A 163 -0.09 2.70 16.38
C ARG A 163 1.20 2.39 15.64
N HIS A 164 2.27 2.07 16.35
CA HIS A 164 3.55 1.73 15.74
C HIS A 164 3.47 0.44 14.93
N GLU A 165 2.82 -0.60 15.46
CA GLU A 165 2.58 -1.86 14.73
C GLU A 165 1.74 -1.63 13.47
N LEU A 166 0.71 -0.78 13.55
CA LEU A 166 -0.09 -0.39 12.39
C LEU A 166 0.74 0.36 11.33
N GLU A 167 1.66 1.24 11.74
CA GLU A 167 2.57 1.89 10.81
C GLU A 167 3.52 0.88 10.15
N GLN A 168 4.07 -0.07 10.90
CA GLN A 168 4.92 -1.12 10.35
C GLN A 168 4.16 -2.01 9.36
N LEU A 169 2.93 -2.41 9.67
CA LEU A 169 2.07 -3.17 8.75
C LEU A 169 1.72 -2.36 7.49
N LYS A 170 1.52 -1.04 7.62
CA LYS A 170 1.34 -0.15 6.46
C LYS A 170 2.60 -0.06 5.61
N LEU A 171 3.78 0.06 6.22
CA LEU A 171 5.07 0.09 5.53
C LEU A 171 5.34 -1.23 4.79
N GLN A 172 5.05 -2.38 5.42
CA GLN A 172 5.15 -3.70 4.78
C GLN A 172 4.19 -3.82 3.58
N ARG A 173 3.02 -3.19 3.65
CA ARG A 173 2.09 -3.09 2.51
C ARG A 173 2.50 -2.11 1.43
N MET A 174 3.61 -1.37 1.57
CA MET A 174 4.08 -0.43 0.54
C MET A 174 5.20 -0.99 -0.34
N GLN A 175 5.77 -2.14 0.00
CA GLN A 175 6.84 -2.77 -0.76
C GLN A 175 6.36 -4.06 -1.44
N ASP A 176 6.94 -4.36 -2.60
CA ASP A 176 6.80 -5.65 -3.24
C ASP A 176 7.69 -6.69 -2.52
N PRO A 177 7.12 -7.80 -2.02
CA PRO A 177 7.84 -8.74 -1.16
C PRO A 177 8.97 -9.49 -1.87
N LEU A 178 8.94 -9.60 -3.20
CA LEU A 178 9.96 -10.30 -3.98
C LEU A 178 11.17 -9.42 -4.29
N THR A 179 10.93 -8.16 -4.63
CA THR A 179 11.96 -7.24 -5.12
C THR A 179 12.41 -6.22 -4.09
N GLY A 180 11.58 -5.94 -3.07
CA GLY A 180 11.79 -4.88 -2.09
C GLY A 180 11.62 -3.46 -2.64
N LEU A 181 11.20 -3.32 -3.91
CA LEU A 181 10.83 -2.02 -4.48
C LEU A 181 9.46 -1.59 -3.95
N TYR A 182 9.08 -0.32 -4.15
CA TYR A 182 7.73 0.10 -3.83
C TYR A 182 6.72 -0.64 -4.72
N ASN A 183 5.54 -0.89 -4.18
CA ASN A 183 4.44 -1.42 -4.98
C ASN A 183 3.59 -0.29 -5.56
N ARG A 184 2.64 -0.67 -6.39
CA ARG A 184 1.77 0.26 -7.11
C ARG A 184 0.86 1.09 -6.20
N ILE A 185 0.49 0.56 -5.04
CA ILE A 185 -0.30 1.30 -4.02
C ILE A 185 0.54 2.44 -3.46
N ALA A 186 1.77 2.15 -3.04
CA ALA A 186 2.69 3.16 -2.53
C ALA A 186 2.96 4.25 -3.59
N MET A 187 3.17 3.84 -4.85
CA MET A 187 3.33 4.76 -5.97
C MET A 187 2.16 5.72 -6.10
N GLN A 188 0.92 5.21 -6.10
CA GLN A 188 -0.26 6.05 -6.23
C GLN A 188 -0.31 7.11 -5.11
N ASN A 189 -0.08 6.69 -3.86
CA ASN A 189 -0.07 7.59 -2.72
C ASN A 189 1.01 8.69 -2.87
N GLN A 190 2.21 8.32 -3.31
CA GLN A 190 3.31 9.27 -3.45
C GLN A 190 3.08 10.27 -4.59
N VAL A 191 2.50 9.81 -5.69
CA VAL A 191 2.11 10.67 -6.82
C VAL A 191 1.03 11.65 -6.42
N ASP A 192 0.00 11.18 -5.71
CA ASP A 192 -1.08 12.04 -5.22
C ASP A 192 -0.52 13.13 -4.28
N ILE A 193 0.45 12.80 -3.43
CA ILE A 193 1.18 13.78 -2.59
C ILE A 193 1.90 14.80 -3.48
N TRP A 194 2.76 14.35 -4.41
CA TRP A 194 3.53 15.26 -5.27
C TRP A 194 2.67 16.22 -6.07
N LEU A 195 1.54 15.75 -6.61
CA LEU A 195 0.60 16.57 -7.39
C LEU A 195 -0.26 17.47 -6.51
N SER A 196 -0.54 17.09 -5.26
CA SER A 196 -1.23 17.94 -4.29
C SER A 196 -0.37 19.12 -3.84
N GLU A 197 0.94 18.91 -3.68
CA GLU A 197 1.91 19.95 -3.31
C GLU A 197 2.13 20.92 -4.47
N GLN A 198 2.24 20.39 -5.68
CA GLN A 198 2.47 21.17 -6.89
C GLN A 198 1.76 20.50 -8.09
N PRO A 199 0.58 20.99 -8.51
CA PRO A 199 -0.20 20.39 -9.60
C PRO A 199 0.53 20.32 -10.94
N GLU A 200 1.44 21.26 -11.20
CA GLU A 200 2.25 21.32 -12.42
C GLU A 200 3.66 20.73 -12.25
N ARG A 201 3.88 19.90 -11.22
CA ARG A 201 5.18 19.29 -10.97
C ARG A 201 5.60 18.43 -12.16
N ARG A 202 6.83 18.60 -12.60
CA ARG A 202 7.41 17.74 -13.63
C ARG A 202 7.81 16.42 -13.00
N ILE A 203 7.31 15.31 -13.53
CA ILE A 203 7.66 13.97 -13.07
C ILE A 203 8.13 13.18 -14.28
N ALA A 204 9.38 12.73 -14.28
CA ALA A 204 9.87 11.80 -15.28
C ALA A 204 9.51 10.37 -14.88
N ALA A 205 9.04 9.59 -15.84
CA ALA A 205 8.87 8.15 -15.73
C ALA A 205 9.88 7.43 -16.62
N ILE A 206 10.59 6.47 -16.04
CA ILE A 206 11.38 5.49 -16.77
C ILE A 206 10.73 4.13 -16.56
N VAL A 207 10.01 3.65 -17.58
CA VAL A 207 9.44 2.30 -17.59
C VAL A 207 10.54 1.34 -18.02
N VAL A 208 10.74 0.27 -17.25
CA VAL A 208 11.81 -0.72 -17.43
C VAL A 208 11.18 -2.09 -17.53
N ASP A 209 11.60 -2.88 -18.50
CA ASP A 209 11.12 -4.25 -18.66
C ASP A 209 12.27 -5.19 -19.02
N ILE A 210 12.27 -6.38 -18.42
CA ILE A 210 13.29 -7.39 -18.64
C ILE A 210 13.06 -8.12 -19.97
N ASP A 211 14.05 -8.03 -20.86
CA ASP A 211 13.97 -8.62 -22.18
C ASP A 211 13.90 -10.16 -22.09
N HIS A 212 12.88 -10.73 -22.74
CA HIS A 212 12.69 -12.18 -22.87
C HIS A 212 12.54 -12.94 -21.54
N PHE A 213 12.07 -12.27 -20.47
CA PHE A 213 12.00 -12.89 -19.14
C PHE A 213 10.98 -14.04 -19.04
N SER A 214 9.83 -13.95 -19.72
CA SER A 214 8.91 -15.10 -19.87
C SER A 214 9.60 -16.36 -20.44
N ARG A 215 10.43 -16.21 -21.49
CA ARG A 215 11.21 -17.32 -22.07
C ARG A 215 12.27 -17.82 -21.09
N PHE A 216 12.94 -16.92 -20.39
CA PHE A 216 13.89 -17.30 -19.34
C PHE A 216 13.22 -18.17 -18.25
N ASN A 217 12.01 -17.81 -17.83
CA ASN A 217 11.25 -18.61 -16.85
C ASN A 217 10.85 -19.99 -17.39
N GLN A 218 10.56 -20.11 -18.69
CA GLN A 218 10.30 -21.40 -19.33
C GLN A 218 11.55 -22.28 -19.33
N ASP A 219 12.72 -21.71 -19.63
CA ASP A 219 13.98 -22.45 -19.77
C ASP A 219 14.61 -22.83 -18.40
N TYR A 220 14.46 -21.98 -17.38
CA TYR A 220 15.17 -22.12 -16.08
C TYR A 220 14.25 -22.26 -14.86
N GLY A 221 12.93 -22.13 -15.04
CA GLY A 221 11.94 -22.24 -13.98
C GLY A 221 11.75 -20.94 -13.18
N GLN A 222 10.54 -20.79 -12.64
CA GLN A 222 10.08 -19.58 -11.95
C GLN A 222 10.95 -19.20 -10.75
N THR A 223 11.42 -20.17 -9.96
CA THR A 223 12.28 -19.89 -8.79
C THR A 223 13.60 -19.22 -9.17
N ILE A 224 14.22 -19.61 -10.30
CA ILE A 224 15.43 -18.94 -10.79
C ILE A 224 15.06 -17.57 -11.34
N GLY A 225 13.94 -17.47 -12.06
CA GLY A 225 13.33 -16.22 -12.49
C GLY A 225 13.21 -15.19 -11.36
N ASP A 226 12.59 -15.58 -10.25
CA ASP A 226 12.37 -14.73 -9.08
C ASP A 226 13.69 -14.19 -8.51
N VAL A 227 14.74 -15.00 -8.48
CA VAL A 227 16.09 -14.56 -8.06
C VAL A 227 16.66 -13.52 -9.02
N ILE A 228 16.55 -13.76 -10.33
CA ILE A 228 16.99 -12.81 -11.36
C ILE A 228 16.22 -11.50 -11.23
N LEU A 229 14.89 -11.59 -11.13
CA LEU A 229 14.00 -10.44 -11.01
C LEU A 229 14.38 -9.59 -9.79
N SER A 230 14.56 -10.21 -8.62
CA SER A 230 14.96 -9.51 -7.40
C SER A 230 16.33 -8.82 -7.54
N LYS A 231 17.29 -9.46 -8.22
CA LYS A 231 18.62 -8.87 -8.45
C LYS A 231 18.58 -7.71 -9.44
N VAL A 232 17.82 -7.84 -10.52
CA VAL A 232 17.62 -6.77 -11.50
C VAL A 232 16.90 -5.60 -10.84
N ALA A 233 15.83 -5.84 -10.09
CA ALA A 233 15.09 -4.82 -9.37
C ALA A 233 15.98 -4.03 -8.40
N ARG A 234 16.81 -4.72 -7.60
CA ARG A 234 17.78 -4.07 -6.72
C ARG A 234 18.77 -3.22 -7.49
N LYS A 235 19.23 -3.69 -8.66
CA LYS A 235 20.15 -2.94 -9.51
C LYS A 235 19.48 -1.70 -10.09
N VAL A 236 18.25 -1.82 -10.58
CA VAL A 236 17.43 -0.71 -11.10
C VAL A 236 17.18 0.33 -10.01
N GLY A 237 16.70 -0.08 -8.84
CA GLY A 237 16.43 0.83 -7.71
C GLY A 237 17.67 1.56 -7.18
N SER A 238 18.87 0.98 -7.33
CA SER A 238 20.11 1.61 -6.86
C SER A 238 20.50 2.91 -7.59
N TYR A 239 19.90 3.18 -8.75
CA TYR A 239 20.16 4.41 -9.53
C TYR A 239 19.28 5.60 -9.12
N VAL A 240 18.23 5.35 -8.33
CA VAL A 240 17.20 6.35 -8.02
C VAL A 240 17.24 6.75 -6.54
N GLN A 241 17.53 5.79 -5.65
CA GLN A 241 17.70 6.00 -4.20
C GLN A 241 16.67 6.97 -3.61
N ALA A 242 17.12 8.04 -2.95
CA ALA A 242 16.26 9.06 -2.33
C ALA A 242 15.76 10.13 -3.32
N SER A 243 16.29 10.17 -4.54
CA SER A 243 15.95 11.16 -5.56
C SER A 243 14.68 10.82 -6.33
N GLY A 244 14.10 9.65 -6.10
CA GLY A 244 12.86 9.22 -6.75
C GLY A 244 12.32 7.93 -6.16
N MET A 245 11.34 7.35 -6.84
CA MET A 245 10.58 6.22 -6.37
C MET A 245 10.71 5.04 -7.34
N PRO A 246 11.49 3.99 -6.99
CA PRO A 246 11.54 2.76 -7.76
C PRO A 246 10.37 1.85 -7.38
N VAL A 247 9.57 1.48 -8.37
CA VAL A 247 8.31 0.75 -8.21
C VAL A 247 8.36 -0.53 -9.05
N ARG A 248 7.78 -1.62 -8.53
CA ARG A 248 7.40 -2.76 -9.36
C ARG A 248 5.96 -2.58 -9.82
N SER A 249 5.77 -2.31 -11.11
CA SER A 249 4.45 -2.03 -11.70
C SER A 249 3.75 -3.29 -12.22
N GLY A 250 4.50 -4.34 -12.54
CA GLY A 250 3.99 -5.59 -13.12
C GLY A 250 4.85 -6.81 -12.81
N GLY A 251 4.58 -7.92 -13.51
CA GLY A 251 5.31 -9.18 -13.35
C GLY A 251 6.82 -9.03 -13.54
N GLU A 252 7.24 -8.50 -14.69
CA GLU A 252 8.64 -8.24 -15.08
C GLU A 252 8.94 -6.75 -15.36
N GLU A 253 7.99 -5.88 -15.01
CA GLU A 253 8.02 -4.44 -15.29
C GLU A 253 8.32 -3.64 -14.00
N PHE A 254 9.24 -2.69 -14.12
CA PHE A 254 9.58 -1.70 -13.11
C PHE A 254 9.31 -0.29 -13.64
N LEU A 255 9.06 0.62 -12.72
CA LEU A 255 8.87 2.03 -13.00
C LEU A 255 9.75 2.85 -12.07
N LEU A 256 10.55 3.75 -12.63
CA LEU A 256 11.28 4.75 -11.86
C LEU A 256 10.59 6.09 -12.04
N LEU A 257 10.09 6.66 -10.94
CA LEU A 257 9.51 7.99 -10.93
C LEU A 257 10.49 8.99 -10.32
N LEU A 258 10.79 10.05 -11.05
CA LEU A 258 11.77 11.07 -10.67
C LEU A 258 11.09 12.45 -10.74
N PRO A 259 10.79 13.10 -9.60
CA PRO A 259 10.27 14.45 -9.61
C PRO A 259 11.36 15.47 -10.00
N ASP A 260 10.93 16.58 -10.58
CA ASP A 260 11.72 17.79 -10.77
C ASP A 260 12.96 17.66 -11.69
N ILE A 261 12.97 16.66 -12.58
CA ILE A 261 14.03 16.48 -13.60
C ILE A 261 13.50 16.65 -15.04
N ASP A 262 14.42 16.95 -15.96
CA ASP A 262 14.12 17.05 -17.40
C ASP A 262 14.32 15.72 -18.15
N LEU A 263 13.84 15.69 -19.40
CA LEU A 263 13.87 14.49 -20.25
C LEU A 263 15.32 14.03 -20.52
N ARG A 264 16.25 14.97 -20.66
CA ARG A 264 17.66 14.68 -20.91
C ARG A 264 18.29 13.94 -19.71
N THR A 265 18.11 14.47 -18.51
CA THR A 265 18.61 13.87 -17.27
C THR A 265 17.98 12.48 -17.06
N ALA A 266 16.67 12.35 -17.30
CA ALA A 266 15.98 11.07 -17.23
C ALA A 266 16.54 10.03 -18.22
N ASN A 267 16.86 10.45 -19.46
CA ASN A 267 17.52 9.60 -20.46
C ASN A 267 18.93 9.17 -20.03
N GLU A 268 19.71 10.07 -19.44
CA GLU A 268 21.04 9.74 -18.92
C GLU A 268 20.97 8.69 -17.79
N ILE A 269 20.01 8.83 -16.88
CA ILE A 269 19.74 7.84 -15.82
C ILE A 269 19.30 6.51 -16.44
N ALA A 270 18.38 6.52 -17.40
CA ALA A 270 17.90 5.32 -18.08
C ALA A 270 19.05 4.54 -18.74
N GLU A 271 19.97 5.24 -19.42
CA GLU A 271 21.12 4.59 -20.05
C GLU A 271 22.12 4.03 -19.04
N GLN A 272 22.29 4.69 -17.89
CA GLN A 272 23.09 4.14 -16.78
C GLN A 272 22.45 2.87 -16.19
N VAL A 273 21.13 2.86 -16.00
CA VAL A 273 20.37 1.70 -15.54
C VAL A 273 20.54 0.54 -16.53
N ARG A 274 20.35 0.79 -17.82
CA ARG A 274 20.52 -0.19 -18.90
C ARG A 274 21.91 -0.85 -18.88
N LYS A 275 22.97 -0.03 -18.94
CA LYS A 275 24.36 -0.50 -18.86
C LYS A 275 24.65 -1.23 -17.55
N GLY A 276 24.04 -0.78 -16.46
CA GLY A 276 24.17 -1.36 -15.13
C GLY A 276 23.64 -2.79 -15.05
N VAL A 277 22.44 -3.02 -15.57
CA VAL A 277 21.81 -4.34 -15.62
C VAL A 277 22.52 -5.24 -16.61
N GLU A 278 22.92 -4.72 -17.77
CA GLU A 278 23.65 -5.46 -18.80
C GLU A 278 24.99 -6.06 -18.30
N LYS A 279 25.61 -5.43 -17.30
CA LYS A 279 26.84 -5.90 -16.65
C LYS A 279 26.62 -7.01 -15.62
N LEU A 280 25.39 -7.28 -15.20
CA LEU A 280 25.11 -8.35 -14.25
C LEU A 280 25.50 -9.70 -14.86
N ARG A 281 26.08 -10.56 -14.02
CA ARG A 281 26.44 -11.93 -14.35
C ARG A 281 25.83 -12.82 -13.30
N PHE A 282 25.18 -13.88 -13.75
CA PHE A 282 24.48 -14.82 -12.89
C PHE A 282 25.11 -16.19 -13.07
N VAL A 283 25.45 -16.82 -11.94
CA VAL A 283 26.00 -18.17 -11.90
C VAL A 283 25.08 -19.01 -11.04
N SER A 284 24.64 -20.14 -11.57
CA SER A 284 23.78 -21.06 -10.84
C SER A 284 24.56 -21.70 -9.69
N SER A 285 24.00 -21.62 -8.49
CA SER A 285 24.62 -22.20 -7.29
C SER A 285 24.68 -23.72 -7.32
N ARG A 286 23.79 -24.38 -8.08
CA ARG A 286 23.66 -25.85 -8.12
C ARG A 286 24.73 -26.51 -8.98
N ASP A 287 24.96 -25.98 -10.18
CA ASP A 287 25.83 -26.60 -11.19
C ASP A 287 27.00 -25.70 -11.62
N LYS A 288 27.15 -24.53 -10.97
CA LYS A 288 28.22 -23.54 -11.22
C LYS A 288 28.30 -23.05 -12.67
N LYS A 289 27.24 -23.24 -13.46
CA LYS A 289 27.17 -22.76 -14.84
C LYS A 289 26.74 -21.30 -14.88
N SER A 290 27.30 -20.56 -15.84
CA SER A 290 26.83 -19.21 -16.14
C SER A 290 25.44 -19.28 -16.77
N LEU A 291 24.51 -18.50 -16.24
CA LEU A 291 23.21 -18.25 -16.85
C LEU A 291 23.36 -17.25 -18.01
N PRO A 292 22.41 -17.22 -18.96
CA PRO A 292 22.42 -16.26 -20.05
C PRO A 292 22.38 -14.82 -19.54
N LYS A 293 22.93 -13.93 -20.36
CA LYS A 293 22.93 -12.50 -20.08
C LYS A 293 21.49 -11.97 -20.09
N VAL A 294 21.16 -11.16 -19.09
CA VAL A 294 19.87 -10.47 -18.99
C VAL A 294 20.04 -9.03 -19.44
N THR A 295 19.13 -8.55 -20.29
CA THR A 295 19.07 -7.16 -20.73
C THR A 295 17.70 -6.57 -20.40
N ILE A 296 17.61 -5.24 -20.45
CA ILE A 296 16.38 -4.51 -20.22
C ILE A 296 16.15 -3.51 -21.33
N SER A 297 14.88 -3.31 -21.67
CA SER A 297 14.41 -2.21 -22.52
C SER A 297 13.79 -1.13 -21.65
N LEU A 298 13.98 0.14 -22.02
CA LEU A 298 13.50 1.27 -21.23
C LEU A 298 12.75 2.28 -22.10
N GLY A 299 11.66 2.83 -21.55
CA GLY A 299 10.92 3.95 -22.13
C GLY A 299 10.93 5.15 -21.19
N VAL A 300 11.29 6.32 -21.70
CA VAL A 300 11.38 7.57 -20.92
C VAL A 300 10.30 8.55 -21.36
N SER A 301 9.56 9.13 -20.41
CA SER A 301 8.51 10.11 -20.67
C SER A 301 8.42 11.13 -19.54
N LEU A 302 7.95 12.35 -19.85
CA LEU A 302 7.67 13.38 -18.86
C LEU A 302 6.17 13.56 -18.67
N PHE A 303 5.73 13.59 -17.41
CA PHE A 303 4.34 13.87 -17.06
C PHE A 303 3.96 15.29 -17.47
N GLN A 304 2.80 15.42 -18.13
CA GLN A 304 2.24 16.71 -18.54
C GLN A 304 0.96 16.99 -17.74
N ALA A 305 0.84 18.18 -17.14
CA ALA A 305 -0.34 18.55 -16.33
C ALA A 305 -1.69 18.49 -17.10
N LYS A 306 -1.64 18.46 -18.44
CA LYS A 306 -2.82 18.34 -19.31
C LYS A 306 -3.32 16.90 -19.50
N GLU A 307 -2.58 15.89 -19.03
CA GLU A 307 -2.97 14.48 -19.11
C GLU A 307 -3.21 13.89 -17.72
N SER A 308 -4.10 12.91 -17.61
CA SER A 308 -4.26 12.15 -16.38
C SER A 308 -3.06 11.24 -16.13
N TRP A 309 -2.79 10.92 -14.86
CA TRP A 309 -1.73 9.97 -14.48
C TRP A 309 -1.81 8.63 -15.24
N TYR A 310 -3.02 8.12 -15.47
CA TYR A 310 -3.23 6.88 -16.22
C TYR A 310 -2.89 7.01 -17.70
N GLN A 311 -3.22 8.15 -18.35
CA GLN A 311 -2.83 8.42 -19.73
C GLN A 311 -1.31 8.53 -19.85
N PHE A 312 -0.66 9.19 -18.89
CA PHE A 312 0.79 9.30 -18.83
C PHE A 312 1.47 7.93 -18.75
N LEU A 313 1.01 7.04 -17.86
CA LEU A 313 1.54 5.68 -17.77
C LEU A 313 1.33 4.90 -19.07
N ALA A 314 0.15 4.99 -19.67
CA ALA A 314 -0.14 4.33 -20.95
C ALA A 314 0.78 4.81 -22.08
N ARG A 315 1.05 6.12 -22.16
CA ARG A 315 1.99 6.71 -23.11
C ARG A 315 3.43 6.24 -22.84
N SER A 316 3.83 6.18 -21.58
CA SER A 316 5.16 5.69 -21.17
C SER A 316 5.36 4.22 -21.57
N SER A 317 4.33 3.38 -21.44
CA SER A 317 4.36 1.99 -21.93
C SER A 317 4.48 1.91 -23.46
N GLN A 318 3.91 2.85 -24.21
CA GLN A 318 4.11 2.90 -25.67
C GLN A 318 5.56 3.23 -26.04
N VAL A 319 6.22 4.13 -25.30
CA VAL A 319 7.64 4.42 -25.48
C VAL A 319 8.49 3.17 -25.21
N LEU A 320 8.21 2.45 -24.11
CA LEU A 320 8.90 1.19 -23.82
C LEU A 320 8.72 0.17 -24.97
N LYS A 321 7.51 0.07 -25.52
CA LYS A 321 7.24 -0.82 -26.66
C LYS A 321 8.11 -0.47 -27.87
N LEU A 322 8.36 0.81 -28.13
CA LEU A 322 9.27 1.25 -29.19
C LEU A 322 10.71 0.74 -28.98
N ALA A 323 11.22 0.81 -27.75
CA ALA A 323 12.53 0.23 -27.42
C ALA A 323 12.55 -1.29 -27.66
N LYS A 324 11.47 -2.01 -27.31
CA LYS A 324 11.38 -3.46 -27.57
C LYS A 324 11.31 -3.79 -29.07
N THR A 325 10.57 -3.04 -29.88
CA THR A 325 10.42 -3.32 -31.32
C THR A 325 11.66 -2.95 -32.13
N ARG A 326 12.44 -1.96 -31.69
CA ARG A 326 13.70 -1.55 -32.33
C ARG A 326 14.90 -2.46 -32.01
N GLY A 327 14.69 -3.63 -31.40
CA GLY A 327 15.76 -4.60 -31.13
C GLY A 327 16.13 -4.83 -29.67
N ARG A 328 15.37 -4.27 -28.70
CA ARG A 328 15.59 -4.44 -27.25
C ARG A 328 16.95 -3.92 -26.76
N ASN A 329 17.26 -4.11 -25.47
CA ASN A 329 18.50 -3.64 -24.84
C ASN A 329 18.84 -2.18 -25.19
N GLN A 330 17.84 -1.30 -25.11
CA GLN A 330 18.00 0.11 -25.46
C GLN A 330 17.01 1.00 -24.71
N VAL A 331 17.26 2.30 -24.78
CA VAL A 331 16.39 3.36 -24.27
C VAL A 331 15.65 4.00 -25.46
N ALA A 332 14.34 4.20 -25.33
CA ALA A 332 13.56 5.08 -26.18
C ALA A 332 12.97 6.21 -25.32
N ASP A 333 12.73 7.36 -25.92
CA ASP A 333 12.04 8.48 -25.27
C ASP A 333 10.79 8.91 -26.05
N GLU A 334 9.97 9.74 -25.40
CA GLU A 334 8.71 10.24 -25.95
C GLU A 334 8.87 11.03 -27.26
N LEU A 335 10.02 11.63 -27.54
CA LEU A 335 10.26 12.35 -28.80
C LEU A 335 10.31 11.39 -29.98
N MET A 336 10.71 10.14 -29.75
CA MET A 336 10.78 9.10 -30.77
C MET A 336 9.41 8.56 -31.20
N LEU A 337 8.32 8.83 -30.46
CA LEU A 337 6.96 8.44 -30.85
C LEU A 337 6.40 9.32 -31.98
N HIS A 338 6.85 10.57 -32.07
CA HIS A 338 6.37 11.54 -33.06
C HIS A 338 7.24 11.61 -34.32
N ALA A 339 8.36 10.89 -34.34
CA ALA A 339 9.32 10.87 -35.44
C ALA A 339 9.07 9.74 -36.45
N GLY A 340 7.87 9.14 -36.45
CA GLY A 340 7.51 7.94 -37.21
C GLY A 340 6.34 8.14 -38.16
#